data_AF-A0A7C3Q3E2-F1
#
_entry.id   AF-A0A7C3Q3E2-F1
#
_cell.length_a   1.000
_cell.length_b   1.000
_cell.length_c   1.000
_cell.angle_alpha   90.00
_cell.angle_beta   90.00
_cell.angle_gamma   90.00
#
_symmetry.space_group_name_H-M   'P 1'
#
loop_
_entity.id
_entity.type
_entity.pdbx_description
1 polymer ?
#
loop_
_entity_poly.entity_id
_entity_poly.type
_entity_poly.pdbx_seq_one_letter_code
_entity_poly.pdbx_strand_id
1 'polypeptide(L)' 'VITEIRNNTYYSTIYVRHDGSTRTIDARPSDAIALALRTQCPIYTVPEVLKKKSQENLDAWLERLKPKDFGKYDA' A
#
# COMPACT_ATOMS: atom_id res chain seq x y z
N VAL A 1 -6.24 -5.36 3.29
CA VAL A 1 -6.93 -5.19 2.00
C VAL A 1 -7.07 -3.70 1.73
N ILE A 2 -6.62 -3.19 0.59
CA ILE A 2 -6.87 -1.79 0.18
C ILE A 2 -8.20 -1.78 -0.58
N THR A 3 -9.19 -1.11 -0.02
CA THR A 3 -10.60 -1.28 -0.40
C THR A 3 -11.10 -0.16 -1.30
N GLU A 4 -10.72 1.09 -1.04
CA GLU A 4 -11.26 2.23 -1.78
C GLU A 4 -10.38 3.49 -1.77
N ILE A 5 -10.70 4.42 -2.66
CA ILE A 5 -10.14 5.77 -2.72
C ILE A 5 -11.29 6.78 -2.75
N ARG A 6 -11.39 7.65 -1.75
CA ARG A 6 -12.34 8.77 -1.71
C ARG A 6 -11.57 10.07 -1.54
N ASN A 7 -11.85 11.08 -2.36
CA ASN A 7 -11.21 12.41 -2.27
C ASN A 7 -9.67 12.32 -2.19
N ASN A 8 -9.06 11.52 -3.06
CA ASN A 8 -7.61 11.24 -3.09
C ASN A 8 -7.04 10.60 -1.81
N THR A 9 -7.90 10.16 -0.89
CA THR A 9 -7.56 9.47 0.34
C THR A 9 -7.85 7.99 0.18
N TYR A 10 -6.83 7.17 0.41
CA TYR A 10 -6.91 5.72 0.30
C TYR A 10 -7.31 5.13 1.65
N TYR A 11 -8.16 4.11 1.61
CA TYR A 11 -8.65 3.40 2.80
C TYR A 11 -8.28 1.93 2.72
N SER A 12 -8.06 1.32 3.89
CA SER A 12 -7.73 -0.10 3.98
C SER A 12 -8.36 -0.76 5.20
N THR A 13 -8.60 -2.05 5.10
CA THR A 13 -9.09 -2.86 6.21
C THR A 13 -8.10 -3.97 6.49
N ILE A 14 -7.70 -4.11 7.75
CA ILE A 14 -6.90 -5.23 8.24
C ILE A 14 -7.85 -6.31 8.75
N TYR A 15 -7.59 -7.55 8.35
CA TYR A 15 -8.34 -8.72 8.81
C TYR A 15 -7.45 -9.48 9.79
N VAL A 16 -7.93 -9.65 11.02
CA VAL A 16 -7.20 -10.35 12.08
C VAL A 16 -7.99 -11.58 12.47
N ARG A 17 -7.32 -12.73 12.56
CA ARG A 17 -7.90 -13.96 13.08
C ARG A 17 -7.51 -14.10 14.56
N HIS A 18 -8.50 -14.20 15.44
CA HIS A 18 -8.32 -14.37 16.88
C HIS A 18 -9.42 -15.28 17.42
N ASP A 19 -9.07 -16.30 18.20
CA ASP A 19 -10.00 -17.29 18.79
C ASP A 19 -11.00 -17.88 17.79
N GLY A 20 -10.53 -18.25 16.59
CA GLY A 20 -11.38 -18.80 15.53
C GLY A 20 -12.32 -17.78 14.86
N SER A 21 -12.38 -16.54 15.35
CA SER A 21 -13.15 -15.44 14.76
C SER A 21 -12.26 -14.56 13.87
N THR A 22 -12.86 -14.00 12.81
CA THR A 22 -12.20 -12.98 11.99
C THR A 22 -12.78 -11.62 12.35
N ARG A 23 -11.90 -10.67 12.68
CA ARG A 23 -12.26 -9.28 13.00
C ARG A 23 -11.67 -8.35 11.94
N THR A 24 -12.37 -7.25 11.71
CA THR A 24 -11.93 -6.20 10.80
C THR A 24 -11.51 -4.96 11.59
N ILE A 25 -10.44 -4.33 11.15
CA ILE A 25 -9.91 -3.08 11.73
C ILE A 25 -9.74 -2.10 10.59
N ASP A 26 -10.38 -0.93 10.70
CA ASP A 26 -10.15 0.17 9.77
C ASP A 26 -8.74 0.74 9.97
N ALA A 27 -8.03 0.95 8.87
CA ALA A 27 -6.64 1.36 8.91
C ALA A 27 -6.27 2.21 7.70
N ARG A 28 -5.28 3.09 7.88
CA ARG A 28 -4.63 3.73 6.74
C ARG A 28 -3.79 2.70 5.98
N PRO A 29 -3.67 2.81 4.65
CA PRO A 29 -2.89 1.87 3.86
C PRO A 29 -1.43 1.75 4.27
N SER A 30 -0.80 2.86 4.71
CA SER A 30 0.59 2.84 5.22
C SER A 30 0.75 1.88 6.38
N ASP A 31 -0.19 1.91 7.33
CA ASP A 31 -0.18 1.12 8.55
C ASP A 31 -0.48 -0.36 8.23
N ALA A 32 -1.44 -0.60 7.33
CA ALA A 32 -1.78 -1.95 6.87
C ALA A 32 -0.61 -2.62 6.11
N ILE A 33 0.08 -1.89 5.22
CA ILE A 33 1.26 -2.40 4.49
C ILE A 33 2.40 -2.68 5.47
N ALA A 34 2.67 -1.74 6.37
CA ALA A 34 3.72 -1.87 7.38
C ALA A 34 3.52 -3.10 8.28
N LEU A 35 2.27 -3.40 8.66
CA LEU A 35 1.92 -4.59 9.42
C LEU A 35 2.05 -5.86 8.59
N ALA A 36 1.61 -5.84 7.34
CA ALA A 36 1.69 -6.98 6.43
C ALA A 36 3.13 -7.40 6.17
N LEU A 37 4.03 -6.44 5.95
CA LEU A 37 5.46 -6.71 5.77
C LEU A 37 6.10 -7.33 7.02
N ARG A 38 5.76 -6.84 8.21
CA ARG A 38 6.31 -7.38 9.48
C ARG A 38 5.79 -8.77 9.81
N THR A 39 4.57 -9.09 9.41
CA THR A 39 3.90 -10.37 9.70
C THR A 39 3.95 -11.35 8.53
N GLN A 40 4.60 -10.96 7.42
CA GLN A 40 4.64 -11.70 6.16
C GLN A 40 3.26 -12.12 5.65
N CYS A 41 2.25 -11.27 5.86
CA CYS A 41 0.88 -11.55 5.45
C CYS A 41 0.59 -11.06 4.01
N PRO A 42 -0.30 -11.74 3.27
CA PRO A 42 -0.64 -11.34 1.92
C PRO A 42 -1.38 -9.99 1.88
N ILE A 43 -1.02 -9.17 0.91
CA ILE A 43 -1.67 -7.88 0.65
C ILE A 43 -2.60 -8.03 -0.55
N TYR A 44 -3.86 -7.64 -0.37
CA TYR A 44 -4.87 -7.62 -1.43
C TYR A 44 -5.31 -6.19 -1.70
N THR A 45 -5.68 -5.91 -2.95
CA THR A 45 -6.24 -4.64 -3.40
C THR A 45 -7.30 -4.89 -4.45
N VAL A 46 -8.24 -3.96 -4.59
CA VAL A 46 -9.19 -3.97 -5.70
C VAL A 46 -8.56 -3.34 -6.96
N PRO A 47 -8.90 -3.80 -8.19
CA PRO A 47 -8.29 -3.30 -9.43
C PRO A 47 -8.46 -1.80 -9.67
N GLU A 48 -9.56 -1.21 -9.19
CA GLU A 48 -9.91 0.21 -9.36
C GLU A 48 -8.89 1.12 -8.68
N VAL A 49 -8.37 0.69 -7.53
CA VAL A 49 -7.33 1.39 -6.77
C VAL A 49 -6.02 1.41 -7.56
N LEU A 50 -5.70 0.34 -8.29
CA LEU A 50 -4.50 0.25 -9.11
C LEU A 50 -4.60 1.12 -10.37
N LYS A 51 -5.76 1.13 -11.04
CA LYS A 51 -6.01 1.92 -12.26
C LYS A 51 -5.91 3.43 -12.04
N LYS A 52 -6.20 3.91 -10.82
CA LYS A 52 -6.13 5.35 -10.52
C LYS A 52 -4.69 5.88 -10.45
N LYS A 53 -3.72 5.02 -10.11
CA LYS A 53 -2.29 5.40 -10.04
C LYS A 53 -1.57 5.35 -11.38
N SER A 54 -2.03 4.55 -12.34
CA SER A 54 -1.37 4.46 -13.65
C SER A 54 -1.47 5.75 -14.47
N GLN A 55 -2.35 6.69 -14.09
CA GLN A 55 -2.56 7.91 -14.88
C GLN A 55 -1.81 9.15 -14.37
N GLU A 56 -1.34 9.17 -13.13
CA GLU A 56 -0.65 10.35 -12.57
C GLU A 56 0.81 10.03 -12.24
N ASN A 57 1.67 10.29 -13.23
CA ASN A 57 3.10 10.61 -13.06
C ASN A 57 4.05 9.50 -12.58
N LEU A 58 3.84 8.22 -12.91
CA LEU A 58 4.93 7.25 -12.75
C LEU A 58 6.08 7.57 -13.72
N ASP A 59 5.75 7.81 -15.00
CA ASP A 59 6.74 8.13 -16.03
C ASP A 59 7.45 9.45 -15.74
N ALA A 60 6.69 10.50 -15.42
CA ALA A 60 7.27 11.80 -15.06
C ALA A 60 8.07 11.79 -13.75
N TRP A 61 7.77 10.87 -12.82
CA TRP A 61 8.59 10.66 -11.63
C TRP A 61 9.88 9.90 -11.96
N LEU A 62 9.79 8.82 -12.75
CA LEU A 62 10.93 8.04 -13.22
C LEU A 62 11.93 8.89 -14.02
N GLU A 63 11.44 9.77 -14.89
CA GLU A 63 12.27 10.71 -15.66
C GLU A 63 13.02 11.72 -14.77
N ARG A 64 12.53 11.97 -13.55
CA ARG A 64 13.13 12.93 -12.61
C ARG A 64 14.05 12.27 -11.58
N LEU A 65 14.14 10.94 -11.53
CA LEU A 65 15.07 10.25 -10.64
C LEU A 65 16.51 10.46 -11.09
N LYS A 66 17.37 10.91 -10.16
CA LYS A 66 18.80 11.03 -10.37
C LYS A 66 19.52 9.86 -9.68
N PRO A 67 20.70 9.44 -10.16
CA PRO A 67 21.48 8.36 -9.55
C PRO A 67 21.75 8.53 -8.04
N LYS A 68 21.79 9.77 -7.55
CA LYS A 68 21.97 10.12 -6.13
C LYS A 68 20.75 9.84 -5.24
N ASP A 69 19.56 9.67 -5.83
CA ASP A 69 18.30 9.45 -5.11
C ASP A 69 18.10 7.97 -4.73
N PHE A 70 18.92 7.06 -5.28
CA PHE A 70 18.88 5.62 -5.00
C PHE A 70 19.48 5.24 -3.64
N GLY A 71 19.98 6.22 -2.87
CA GLY A 71 20.71 5.97 -1.63
C GLY A 71 22.07 5.32 -1.89
N LYS A 72 23.04 5.59 -1.03
CA LYS A 72 24.27 4.78 -1.03
C LYS A 72 23.89 3.41 -0.49
N TYR A 73 23.98 2.39 -1.33
CA TYR A 73 24.01 1.02 -0.86
C TYR A 73 25.33 0.83 -0.13
N ASP A 74 25.31 0.92 1.20
CA ASP A 74 26.39 0.37 2.02
C ASP A 74 26.18 -1.14 2.02
N ALA A 75 26.93 -1.83 1.16
CA ALA A 75 27.09 -3.27 1.17
C ALA A 75 28.15 -3.67 2.22
#